data_AF-A0A7C1SVF2-F1
#
_entry.id   AF-A0A7C1SVF2-F1
#
_cell.length_a   1.000
_cell.length_b   1.000
_cell.length_c   1.000
_cell.angle_alpha   90.00
_cell.angle_beta   90.00
_cell.angle_gamma   90.00
#
_symmetry.space_group_name_H-M   'P 1'
#
loop_
_entity.id
_entity.type
_entity.pdbx_description
1 polymer ?
#
loop_
_entity_poly.entity_id
_entity_poly.type
_entity_poly.pdbx_seq_one_letter_code
_entity_poly.pdbx_strand_id
1 'polypeptide(L)'
;IAKRSGASLSAYTIIDTHAIHAAADQARLRRLIRERASDAISDLKSATAGTDVASILHYDEGDPEAILRCETQPGQTLLVLPCQGWFHHQVEARMDRTTWDPDGLLRLPSCHGGPVLFVGKTPLLDTARTLVVRDCGEDHLAPLVEWALLNNLWEVTDIVHVAEKQIKDGGVAEVADRFGCGYTRHAAPDSVCGIPPGIVGLRAVVLGRTPRPLRTNWFGAPWLNRIAPDMAGEVLIMEG
;
A
#
# COMPACT_ATOMS: atom_id res chain seq x y z
N ILE A 1 -0.49 -5.44 -12.49
CA ILE A 1 -1.92 -5.33 -12.09
C ILE A 1 -2.74 -4.82 -13.26
N ALA A 2 -2.58 -3.56 -13.69
CA ALA A 2 -3.34 -2.95 -14.81
C ALA A 2 -3.49 -3.84 -16.05
N LYS A 3 -2.38 -4.41 -16.57
CA LYS A 3 -2.41 -5.34 -17.72
C LYS A 3 -3.32 -6.56 -17.50
N ARG A 4 -3.29 -7.14 -16.30
CA ARG A 4 -4.04 -8.36 -15.96
C ARG A 4 -5.52 -8.07 -15.72
N SER A 5 -5.84 -6.92 -15.14
CA SER A 5 -7.22 -6.50 -14.88
C SER A 5 -7.86 -5.74 -16.05
N GLY A 6 -7.09 -5.38 -17.08
CA GLY A 6 -7.55 -4.52 -18.18
C GLY A 6 -7.79 -3.07 -17.76
N ALA A 7 -7.34 -2.66 -16.57
CA ALA A 7 -7.53 -1.31 -16.06
C ALA A 7 -6.59 -0.31 -16.74
N SER A 8 -7.03 0.94 -16.87
CA SER A 8 -6.17 2.07 -17.24
C SER A 8 -5.13 2.33 -16.16
N LEU A 9 -3.93 2.75 -16.57
CA LEU A 9 -2.86 3.12 -15.64
C LEU A 9 -2.67 4.64 -15.67
N SER A 10 -2.82 5.29 -14.52
CA SER A 10 -2.41 6.67 -14.32
C SER A 10 -1.22 6.70 -13.37
N ALA A 11 -0.14 7.37 -13.78
CA ALA A 11 1.06 7.56 -12.98
C ALA A 11 1.19 9.03 -12.59
N TYR A 12 1.36 9.29 -11.30
CA TYR A 12 1.46 10.64 -10.77
C TYR A 12 2.88 10.91 -10.28
N THR A 13 3.47 11.98 -10.79
CA THR A 13 4.68 12.59 -10.23
C THR A 13 4.28 13.86 -9.51
N ILE A 14 4.44 13.90 -8.19
CA ILE A 14 3.97 15.03 -7.37
C ILE A 14 5.16 15.69 -6.67
N ILE A 15 5.29 17.01 -6.85
CA ILE A 15 6.14 17.86 -6.01
C ILE A 15 5.30 18.29 -4.80
N ASP A 16 5.61 17.75 -3.63
CA ASP A 16 4.98 18.14 -2.37
C ASP A 16 5.38 19.56 -1.99
N THR A 17 4.41 20.49 -2.04
CA THR A 17 4.65 21.90 -1.71
C THR A 17 5.04 22.10 -0.25
N HIS A 18 4.56 21.27 0.68
CA HIS A 18 4.97 21.35 2.09
C HIS A 18 6.46 21.01 2.23
N ALA A 19 6.94 19.99 1.53
CA ALA A 19 8.35 19.64 1.48
C ALA A 19 9.19 20.76 0.85
N ILE A 20 8.69 21.41 -0.20
CA ILE A 20 9.39 22.58 -0.76
C ILE A 20 9.47 23.72 0.25
N HIS A 21 8.36 24.08 0.88
CA HIS A 21 8.29 25.24 1.76
C HIS A 21 9.14 25.11 3.02
N ALA A 22 9.29 23.90 3.55
CA ALA A 22 10.13 23.66 4.72
C ALA A 22 11.64 23.52 4.38
N ALA A 23 12.03 23.57 3.10
CA ALA A 23 13.42 23.40 2.69
C ALA A 23 14.21 24.71 2.80
N ALA A 24 15.45 24.61 3.27
CA ALA A 24 16.35 25.77 3.36
C ALA A 24 16.66 26.38 1.98
N ASP A 25 16.75 25.54 0.93
CA ASP A 25 16.90 25.96 -0.46
C ASP A 25 15.81 25.32 -1.32
N GLN A 26 14.71 26.05 -1.48
CA GLN A 26 13.53 25.61 -2.22
C GLN A 26 13.83 25.39 -3.71
N ALA A 27 14.70 26.21 -4.31
CA ALA A 27 15.01 26.12 -5.73
C ALA A 27 15.84 24.88 -6.03
N ARG A 28 16.85 24.60 -5.20
CA ARG A 28 17.65 23.38 -5.28
C ARG A 28 16.80 22.14 -5.04
N LEU A 29 15.93 22.15 -4.03
CA LEU A 29 15.06 20.99 -3.77
C LEU A 29 14.12 20.72 -4.94
N ARG A 30 13.43 21.74 -5.47
CA ARG A 30 12.60 21.59 -6.68
C ARG A 30 13.36 20.97 -7.86
N ARG A 31 14.59 21.43 -8.09
CA ARG A 31 15.44 20.88 -9.17
C ARG A 31 15.76 19.40 -8.95
N LEU A 32 16.18 19.02 -7.74
CA LEU A 32 16.52 17.64 -7.41
C LEU A 32 15.32 16.70 -7.54
N ILE A 33 14.13 17.17 -7.15
CA ILE A 33 12.89 16.41 -7.32
C ILE A 33 12.58 16.18 -8.80
N ARG A 34 12.72 17.22 -9.64
CA ARG A 34 12.51 17.13 -11.08
C ARG A 34 13.48 16.17 -11.77
N GLU A 35 14.73 16.15 -11.33
CA GLU A 35 15.73 15.19 -11.82
C GLU A 35 15.30 13.76 -11.48
N ARG A 36 14.96 13.47 -10.21
CA ARG A 36 14.47 12.15 -9.78
C ARG A 36 13.17 11.72 -10.44
N ALA A 37 12.26 12.66 -10.64
CA ALA A 37 11.02 12.44 -11.38
C ALA A 37 11.29 11.99 -12.81
N SER A 38 12.26 12.62 -13.49
CA SER A 38 12.61 12.28 -14.87
C SER A 38 13.13 10.85 -14.98
N ASP A 39 13.97 10.42 -14.03
CA ASP A 39 14.46 9.04 -13.94
C ASP A 39 13.29 8.06 -13.75
N ALA A 40 12.40 8.32 -12.79
CA ALA A 40 11.24 7.48 -12.51
C ALA A 40 10.27 7.38 -13.71
N ILE A 41 10.08 8.49 -14.45
CA ILE A 41 9.27 8.52 -15.67
C ILE A 41 9.92 7.65 -16.76
N SER A 42 11.24 7.71 -16.89
CA SER A 42 11.98 6.88 -17.84
C SER A 42 11.88 5.39 -17.50
N ASP A 43 12.00 5.04 -16.22
CA ASP A 43 11.84 3.67 -15.72
C ASP A 43 10.42 3.15 -15.97
N LEU A 44 9.41 3.97 -15.69
CA LEU A 44 8.01 3.62 -15.96
C LEU A 44 7.77 3.35 -17.45
N LYS A 45 8.23 4.26 -18.33
CA LYS A 45 8.10 4.08 -19.78
C LYS A 45 8.78 2.81 -20.25
N SER A 46 9.96 2.49 -19.70
CA SER A 46 10.69 1.27 -20.02
C SER A 46 9.92 0.03 -19.56
N ALA A 47 9.31 0.07 -18.38
CA ALA A 47 8.51 -1.03 -17.84
C ALA A 47 7.18 -1.24 -18.58
N THR A 48 6.61 -0.19 -19.21
CA THR A 48 5.33 -0.26 -19.93
C THR A 48 5.46 -0.37 -21.45
N ALA A 49 6.65 -0.16 -22.03
CA ALA A 49 6.89 -0.12 -23.48
C ALA A 49 6.44 -1.37 -24.25
N GLY A 50 6.38 -2.54 -23.59
CA GLY A 50 5.93 -3.81 -24.19
C GLY A 50 4.52 -4.23 -23.77
N THR A 51 3.72 -3.31 -23.23
CA THR A 51 2.37 -3.59 -22.75
C THR A 51 1.34 -2.74 -23.48
N ASP A 52 0.17 -3.31 -23.79
CA ASP A 52 -0.96 -2.58 -24.38
C ASP A 52 -1.68 -1.66 -23.38
N VAL A 53 -1.09 -1.44 -22.20
CA VAL A 53 -1.66 -0.61 -21.16
C VAL A 53 -1.34 0.85 -21.47
N ALA A 54 -2.36 1.60 -21.89
CA ALA A 54 -2.25 3.05 -22.01
C ALA A 54 -1.95 3.65 -20.62
N SER A 55 -0.77 4.25 -20.48
CA SER A 55 -0.38 4.97 -19.26
C SER A 55 -0.53 6.47 -19.44
N ILE A 56 -1.33 7.12 -18.59
CA ILE A 56 -1.40 8.58 -18.51
C ILE A 56 -0.40 9.04 -17.46
N LEU A 57 0.48 9.97 -17.83
CA LEU A 57 1.44 10.57 -16.90
C LEU A 57 0.95 11.94 -16.47
N HIS A 58 0.79 12.11 -15.16
CA HIS A 58 0.46 13.37 -14.51
C HIS A 58 1.69 13.92 -13.81
N TYR A 59 1.88 15.23 -13.92
CA TYR A 59 2.94 15.96 -13.24
C TYR A 59 2.30 17.15 -12.54
N ASP A 60 2.32 17.13 -11.21
CA ASP A 60 1.60 18.10 -10.37
C ASP A 60 2.52 18.65 -9.26
N GLU A 61 2.24 19.87 -8.79
CA GLU A 61 2.88 20.47 -7.62
C GLU A 61 1.76 20.89 -6.65
N GLY A 62 1.76 20.31 -5.44
CA GLY A 62 0.68 20.52 -4.47
C GLY A 62 0.70 19.53 -3.33
N ASP A 63 -0.42 19.44 -2.60
CA ASP A 63 -0.63 18.47 -1.53
C ASP A 63 -0.97 17.09 -2.12
N PRO A 64 -0.11 16.06 -1.94
CA PRO A 64 -0.39 14.74 -2.50
C PRO A 64 -1.66 14.09 -1.92
N GLU A 65 -2.06 14.42 -0.68
CA GLU A 65 -3.28 13.87 -0.07
C GLU A 65 -4.55 14.40 -0.76
N ALA A 66 -4.50 15.64 -1.28
CA ALA A 66 -5.58 16.22 -2.07
C ALA A 66 -5.55 15.70 -3.51
N ILE A 67 -4.38 15.66 -4.15
CA ILE A 67 -4.22 15.26 -5.55
C ILE A 67 -4.57 13.78 -5.77
N LEU A 68 -4.17 12.91 -4.84
CA LEU A 68 -4.37 11.47 -4.97
C LEU A 68 -5.71 11.00 -4.40
N ARG A 69 -6.63 11.89 -4.06
CA ARG A 69 -7.97 11.49 -3.57
C ARG A 69 -8.73 10.74 -4.66
N CYS A 70 -9.37 9.64 -4.30
CA CYS A 70 -10.33 8.94 -5.15
C CYS A 70 -11.61 9.77 -5.21
N GLU A 71 -11.88 10.42 -6.35
CA GLU A 71 -13.15 11.11 -6.58
C GLU A 71 -14.27 10.15 -7.04
N THR A 72 -13.91 8.92 -7.38
CA THR A 72 -14.84 7.85 -7.80
C THR A 72 -15.37 7.05 -6.62
N GLN A 73 -16.35 6.17 -6.87
CA GLN A 73 -16.82 5.26 -5.84
C GLN A 73 -15.69 4.35 -5.33
N PRO A 74 -15.67 4.00 -4.03
CA PRO A 74 -14.68 3.08 -3.48
C PRO A 74 -14.61 1.76 -4.26
N GLY A 75 -13.40 1.28 -4.55
CA GLY A 75 -13.16 0.07 -5.32
C GLY A 75 -13.13 0.24 -6.84
N GLN A 76 -13.38 1.44 -7.38
CA GLN A 76 -13.16 1.72 -8.82
C GLN A 76 -11.71 2.12 -9.12
N THR A 77 -11.00 2.65 -8.13
CA THR A 77 -9.60 3.05 -8.24
C THR A 77 -8.77 2.34 -7.18
N LEU A 78 -7.60 1.85 -7.57
CA LEU A 78 -6.58 1.29 -6.69
C LEU A 78 -5.37 2.23 -6.68
N LEU A 79 -5.02 2.77 -5.53
CA LEU A 79 -3.78 3.52 -5.37
C LEU A 79 -2.63 2.56 -5.07
N VAL A 80 -1.62 2.50 -5.93
CA VAL A 80 -0.44 1.67 -5.73
C VAL A 80 0.72 2.53 -5.26
N LEU A 81 1.29 2.20 -4.11
CA LEU A 81 2.39 2.90 -3.46
C LEU A 81 3.51 1.91 -3.11
N PRO A 82 4.76 2.36 -3.00
CA PRO A 82 5.82 1.52 -2.47
C PRO A 82 5.75 1.50 -0.95
N CYS A 83 6.19 0.41 -0.33
CA CYS A 83 6.29 0.32 1.13
C CYS A 83 7.31 1.31 1.74
N GLN A 84 8.21 1.86 0.92
CA GLN A 84 9.27 2.80 1.30
C GLN A 84 9.53 3.82 0.17
N GLY A 85 9.90 5.04 0.53
CA GLY A 85 10.81 5.85 -0.30
C GLY A 85 10.27 6.57 -1.53
N TRP A 86 8.99 6.95 -1.60
CA TRP A 86 8.53 7.86 -2.67
C TRP A 86 7.92 9.18 -2.21
N PHE A 87 7.43 9.27 -0.97
CA PHE A 87 6.74 10.48 -0.53
C PHE A 87 7.68 11.64 -0.21
N HIS A 88 9.00 11.41 -0.08
CA HIS A 88 10.00 12.46 0.06
C HIS A 88 11.19 12.21 -0.88
N HIS A 89 10.90 12.35 -2.18
CA HIS A 89 11.81 12.84 -3.21
C HIS A 89 13.10 12.06 -3.54
N GLN A 90 13.53 11.08 -2.74
CA GLN A 90 14.87 10.46 -2.85
C GLN A 90 16.00 11.52 -2.88
N VAL A 91 15.74 12.67 -2.28
CA VAL A 91 16.68 13.76 -2.13
C VAL A 91 17.04 13.81 -0.66
N GLU A 92 18.27 13.43 -0.33
CA GLU A 92 18.85 13.60 1.01
C GLU A 92 19.17 15.08 1.27
N ALA A 93 18.17 15.95 1.18
CA ALA A 93 18.28 17.34 1.60
C ALA A 93 17.81 17.43 3.06
N ARG A 94 18.72 17.79 3.97
CA ARG A 94 18.36 18.07 5.36
C ARG A 94 17.41 19.27 5.40
N MET A 95 16.27 19.08 6.04
CA MET A 95 15.32 20.14 6.36
C MET A 95 15.37 20.37 7.85
N ASP A 96 15.50 21.62 8.28
CA ASP A 96 15.54 21.93 9.70
C ASP A 96 14.15 21.68 10.31
N ARG A 97 14.10 20.89 11.41
CA ARG A 97 12.92 20.65 12.26
C ARG A 97 11.86 19.64 11.78
N THR A 98 12.13 18.78 10.79
CA THR A 98 11.22 17.67 10.42
C THR A 98 11.87 16.29 10.57
N THR A 99 11.09 15.28 10.95
CA THR A 99 11.49 13.87 10.82
C THR A 99 11.48 13.56 9.33
N TRP A 100 12.65 13.33 8.74
CA TRP A 100 12.89 13.12 7.31
C TRP A 100 12.10 11.95 6.68
N ASP A 101 11.43 11.14 7.51
CA ASP A 101 10.68 9.96 7.11
C ASP A 101 9.40 10.32 6.32
N PRO A 102 9.10 9.61 5.21
CA PRO A 102 7.96 9.84 4.33
C PRO A 102 6.61 9.44 4.95
N ASP A 103 6.32 9.94 6.14
CA ASP A 103 5.18 9.56 6.97
C ASP A 103 3.82 9.88 6.34
N GLY A 104 3.77 10.87 5.44
CA GLY A 104 2.57 11.19 4.66
C GLY A 104 2.07 10.03 3.81
N LEU A 105 2.94 9.10 3.43
CA LEU A 105 2.58 7.87 2.73
C LEU A 105 1.53 7.06 3.51
N LEU A 106 1.66 7.01 4.84
CA LEU A 106 0.74 6.25 5.70
C LEU A 106 -0.55 7.01 6.02
N ARG A 107 -0.69 8.28 5.59
CA ARG A 107 -1.94 9.04 5.68
C ARG A 107 -2.85 8.80 4.47
N LEU A 108 -2.27 8.41 3.33
CA LEU A 108 -3.01 8.21 2.08
C LEU A 108 -4.18 7.23 2.18
N PRO A 109 -4.13 6.10 2.91
CA PRO A 109 -5.31 5.25 3.09
C PRO A 109 -6.52 5.98 3.69
N SER A 110 -6.30 6.92 4.61
CA SER A 110 -7.37 7.73 5.21
C SER A 110 -7.91 8.82 4.27
N CYS A 111 -7.12 9.24 3.28
CA CYS A 111 -7.45 10.39 2.42
C CYS A 111 -7.89 9.98 1.01
N HIS A 112 -7.46 8.80 0.53
CA HIS A 112 -7.75 8.30 -0.79
C HIS A 112 -9.23 7.96 -0.93
N GLY A 113 -9.86 7.29 0.06
CA GLY A 113 -11.26 6.88 -0.04
C GLY A 113 -11.49 5.62 -0.90
N GLY A 114 -10.41 4.94 -1.30
CA GLY A 114 -10.43 3.65 -1.98
C GLY A 114 -9.31 2.74 -1.47
N PRO A 115 -9.18 1.52 -2.02
CA PRO A 115 -8.10 0.61 -1.64
C PRO A 115 -6.71 1.16 -2.01
N VAL A 116 -5.78 1.08 -1.07
CA VAL A 116 -4.37 1.49 -1.20
C VAL A 116 -3.48 0.26 -1.02
N LEU A 117 -2.69 -0.05 -2.03
CA LEU A 117 -1.78 -1.19 -2.05
C LEU A 117 -0.33 -0.72 -1.89
N PHE A 118 0.31 -1.13 -0.80
CA PHE A 118 1.74 -0.96 -0.57
C PHE A 118 2.51 -2.16 -1.11
N VAL A 119 3.41 -1.92 -2.06
CA VAL A 119 4.21 -2.94 -2.73
C VAL A 119 5.66 -2.89 -2.26
N GLY A 120 6.19 -4.05 -1.86
CA GLY A 120 7.59 -4.20 -1.47
C GLY A 120 8.55 -4.05 -2.66
N LYS A 121 9.82 -3.70 -2.37
CA LYS A 121 10.87 -3.59 -3.40
C LYS A 121 11.31 -4.94 -3.95
N THR A 122 11.29 -5.97 -3.10
CA THR A 122 11.77 -7.30 -3.45
C THR A 122 10.60 -8.13 -3.96
N PRO A 123 10.67 -8.67 -5.19
CA PRO A 123 9.71 -9.65 -5.65
C PRO A 123 9.66 -10.84 -4.70
N LEU A 124 8.46 -11.22 -4.29
CA LEU A 124 8.24 -12.44 -3.52
C LEU A 124 8.41 -13.66 -4.41
N LEU A 125 8.70 -14.80 -3.80
CA LEU A 125 8.75 -16.10 -4.48
C LEU A 125 7.39 -16.42 -5.13
N ASP A 126 7.40 -17.10 -6.28
CA ASP A 126 6.17 -17.51 -6.99
C ASP A 126 5.30 -18.49 -6.17
N THR A 127 5.87 -19.10 -5.14
CA THR A 127 5.17 -19.96 -4.19
C THR A 127 4.47 -19.19 -3.07
N ALA A 128 4.64 -17.86 -2.98
CA ALA A 128 3.92 -17.04 -2.01
C ALA A 128 2.46 -16.87 -2.46
N ARG A 129 1.56 -17.67 -1.88
CA ARG A 129 0.13 -17.78 -2.25
C ARG A 129 -0.84 -17.64 -1.07
N THR A 130 -0.34 -17.22 0.09
CA THR A 130 -1.13 -17.04 1.31
C THR A 130 -1.50 -15.58 1.48
N LEU A 131 -2.81 -15.30 1.54
CA LEU A 131 -3.35 -13.98 1.90
C LEU A 131 -3.68 -13.96 3.39
N VAL A 132 -3.14 -13.00 4.13
CA VAL A 132 -3.49 -12.82 5.54
C VAL A 132 -4.48 -11.69 5.67
N VAL A 133 -5.58 -11.92 6.37
CA VAL A 133 -6.59 -10.91 6.65
C VAL A 133 -6.53 -10.60 8.13
N ARG A 134 -6.04 -9.41 8.50
CA ARG A 134 -6.04 -8.97 9.90
C ARG A 134 -7.33 -8.22 10.19
N ASP A 135 -8.21 -8.85 10.95
CA ASP A 135 -9.52 -8.34 11.30
C ASP A 135 -9.54 -7.75 12.71
N CYS A 136 -9.75 -6.43 12.79
CA CYS A 136 -9.88 -5.69 14.03
C CYS A 136 -11.35 -5.22 14.27
N GLY A 137 -12.30 -5.82 13.55
CA GLY A 137 -13.74 -5.56 13.65
C GLY A 137 -14.26 -4.58 12.59
N GLU A 138 -13.55 -4.40 11.49
CA GLU A 138 -13.97 -3.51 10.41
C GLU A 138 -14.96 -4.18 9.43
N ASP A 139 -16.18 -3.65 9.32
CA ASP A 139 -17.26 -4.21 8.49
C ASP A 139 -16.92 -4.32 7.00
N HIS A 140 -16.01 -3.49 6.50
CA HIS A 140 -15.62 -3.46 5.07
C HIS A 140 -14.54 -4.47 4.71
N LEU A 141 -14.00 -5.23 5.66
CA LEU A 141 -12.84 -6.08 5.43
C LEU A 141 -13.14 -7.27 4.51
N ALA A 142 -14.23 -8.02 4.75
CA ALA A 142 -14.62 -9.12 3.86
C ALA A 142 -14.96 -8.64 2.44
N PRO A 143 -15.74 -7.55 2.24
CA PRO A 143 -15.89 -6.93 0.92
C PRO A 143 -14.57 -6.53 0.24
N LEU A 144 -13.60 -6.01 1.01
CA LEU A 144 -12.28 -5.65 0.48
C LEU A 144 -11.49 -6.88 0.02
N VAL A 145 -11.54 -7.97 0.79
CA VAL A 145 -10.90 -9.25 0.42
C VAL A 145 -11.54 -9.82 -0.84
N GLU A 146 -12.87 -9.84 -0.91
CA GLU A 146 -13.59 -10.27 -2.11
C GLU A 146 -13.21 -9.41 -3.32
N TRP A 147 -13.20 -8.09 -3.17
CA TRP A 147 -12.78 -7.17 -4.22
C TRP A 147 -11.35 -7.46 -4.71
N ALA A 148 -10.41 -7.73 -3.79
CA ALA A 148 -9.03 -8.03 -4.15
C ALA A 148 -8.90 -9.33 -4.95
N LEU A 149 -9.69 -10.36 -4.61
CA LEU A 149 -9.74 -11.64 -5.33
C LEU A 149 -10.41 -11.51 -6.70
N LEU A 150 -11.55 -10.80 -6.80
CA LEU A 150 -12.22 -10.53 -8.08
C LEU A 150 -11.32 -9.81 -9.08
N ASN A 151 -10.52 -8.86 -8.59
CA ASN A 151 -9.59 -8.10 -9.41
C ASN A 151 -8.27 -8.83 -9.66
N ASN A 152 -8.14 -10.08 -9.19
CA ASN A 152 -6.95 -10.91 -9.30
C ASN A 152 -5.69 -10.12 -8.91
N LEU A 153 -5.70 -9.45 -7.75
CA LEU A 153 -4.50 -8.71 -7.29
C LEU A 153 -3.32 -9.67 -7.10
N TRP A 154 -3.62 -10.87 -6.60
CA TRP A 154 -2.65 -11.95 -6.40
C TRP A 154 -3.23 -13.31 -6.78
N GLU A 155 -2.35 -14.28 -7.02
CA GLU A 155 -2.72 -15.69 -7.03
C GLU A 155 -2.72 -16.19 -5.59
N VAL A 156 -3.90 -16.49 -5.04
CA VAL A 156 -4.09 -16.91 -3.66
C VAL A 156 -4.68 -18.31 -3.63
N THR A 157 -4.08 -19.21 -2.84
CA THR A 157 -4.63 -20.55 -2.57
C THR A 157 -5.15 -20.67 -1.15
N ASP A 158 -4.65 -19.85 -0.23
CA ASP A 158 -4.93 -19.96 1.20
C ASP A 158 -5.21 -18.57 1.79
N ILE A 159 -6.26 -18.47 2.60
CA ILE A 159 -6.61 -17.28 3.37
C ILE A 159 -6.45 -17.60 4.86
N VAL A 160 -5.57 -16.84 5.50
CA VAL A 160 -5.33 -16.90 6.94
C VAL A 160 -6.02 -15.71 7.59
N HIS A 161 -7.13 -15.96 8.27
CA HIS A 161 -7.88 -14.94 8.99
C HIS A 161 -7.34 -14.79 10.42
N VAL A 162 -6.77 -13.62 10.73
CA VAL A 162 -6.19 -13.29 12.03
C VAL A 162 -7.10 -12.30 12.75
N ALA A 163 -7.74 -12.74 13.82
CA ALA A 163 -8.71 -11.94 14.57
C ALA A 163 -8.60 -12.20 16.08
N GLU A 164 -9.06 -11.24 16.88
CA GLU A 164 -9.29 -11.49 18.31
C GLU A 164 -10.53 -12.38 18.50
N LYS A 165 -10.58 -13.16 19.60
CA LYS A 165 -11.62 -14.18 19.82
C LYS A 165 -13.05 -13.62 19.81
N GLN A 166 -13.22 -12.39 20.30
CA GLN A 166 -14.51 -11.70 20.40
C GLN A 166 -15.02 -11.14 19.06
N ILE A 167 -14.14 -11.00 18.07
CA ILE A 167 -14.53 -10.59 16.73
C ILE A 167 -15.25 -11.77 16.09
N LYS A 168 -16.50 -11.55 15.69
CA LYS A 168 -17.31 -12.55 14.98
C LYS A 168 -16.76 -12.75 13.58
N ASP A 169 -17.06 -13.87 12.95
CA ASP A 169 -16.69 -14.06 11.55
C ASP A 169 -17.41 -13.01 10.69
N GLY A 170 -16.64 -12.10 10.10
CA GLY A 170 -17.13 -10.96 9.33
C GLY A 170 -17.42 -11.27 7.87
N GLY A 171 -17.50 -12.55 7.48
CA GLY A 171 -17.74 -12.96 6.09
C GLY A 171 -16.49 -13.49 5.36
N VAL A 172 -15.33 -13.55 6.03
CA VAL A 172 -14.06 -13.89 5.37
C VAL A 172 -14.03 -15.38 4.99
N ALA A 173 -14.61 -16.25 5.83
CA ALA A 173 -14.73 -17.68 5.53
C ALA A 173 -15.58 -17.94 4.27
N GLU A 174 -16.70 -17.22 4.13
CA GLU A 174 -17.59 -17.32 2.98
C GLU A 174 -16.94 -16.80 1.69
N VAL A 175 -16.10 -15.77 1.80
CA VAL A 175 -15.29 -15.32 0.66
C VAL A 175 -14.27 -16.40 0.30
N ALA A 176 -13.54 -16.96 1.26
CA ALA A 176 -12.56 -18.02 0.98
C ALA A 176 -13.20 -19.22 0.24
N ASP A 177 -14.35 -19.69 0.71
CA ASP A 177 -15.11 -20.78 0.08
C ASP A 177 -15.53 -20.46 -1.36
N ARG A 178 -16.07 -19.26 -1.60
CA ARG A 178 -16.52 -18.80 -2.93
C ARG A 178 -15.40 -18.77 -3.97
N PHE A 179 -14.18 -18.44 -3.55
CA PHE A 179 -13.00 -18.41 -4.42
C PHE A 179 -12.20 -19.72 -4.39
N GLY A 180 -12.68 -20.75 -3.66
CA GLY A 180 -12.02 -22.05 -3.57
C GLY A 180 -10.68 -22.01 -2.84
N CYS A 181 -10.46 -21.03 -1.96
CA CYS A 181 -9.26 -20.91 -1.15
C CYS A 181 -9.38 -21.76 0.12
N GLY A 182 -8.26 -22.34 0.57
CA GLY A 182 -8.16 -22.88 1.93
C GLY A 182 -8.39 -21.76 2.96
N TYR A 183 -9.08 -22.07 4.05
CA TYR A 183 -9.35 -21.10 5.12
C TYR A 183 -8.85 -21.62 6.46
N THR A 184 -8.05 -20.81 7.14
CA THR A 184 -7.70 -21.03 8.54
C THR A 184 -7.88 -19.77 9.35
N ARG A 185 -8.29 -19.94 10.61
CA ARG A 185 -8.44 -18.83 11.55
C ARG A 185 -7.42 -18.94 12.67
N HIS A 186 -6.70 -17.86 12.92
CA HIS A 186 -5.71 -17.74 13.98
C HIS A 186 -6.08 -16.61 14.94
N ALA A 187 -5.73 -16.80 16.21
CA ALA A 187 -5.86 -15.73 17.19
C ALA A 187 -4.82 -14.64 16.92
N ALA A 188 -5.24 -13.38 17.00
CA ALA A 188 -4.32 -12.25 16.89
C ALA A 188 -3.32 -12.20 18.07
N PRO A 189 -2.05 -11.87 17.82
CA PRO A 189 -1.03 -11.68 18.87
C PRO A 189 -1.23 -10.37 19.65
N ASP A 190 -1.83 -9.37 19.02
CA ASP A 190 -2.15 -8.06 19.61
C ASP A 190 -3.47 -7.52 19.05
N SER A 191 -3.96 -6.43 19.66
CA SER A 191 -5.18 -5.74 19.26
C SER A 191 -4.98 -4.66 18.19
N VAL A 192 -3.79 -4.58 17.59
CA VAL A 192 -3.41 -3.48 16.70
C VAL A 192 -3.37 -3.97 15.26
N CYS A 193 -2.29 -4.65 14.86
CA CYS A 193 -2.08 -5.06 13.48
C CYS A 193 -1.13 -6.26 13.34
N GLY A 194 -0.60 -6.79 14.44
CA GLY A 194 0.33 -7.90 14.41
C GLY A 194 -0.32 -9.17 13.87
N ILE A 195 0.44 -9.96 13.14
CA ILE A 195 0.05 -11.31 12.69
C ILE A 195 0.96 -12.37 13.34
N PRO A 196 0.47 -13.60 13.59
CA PRO A 196 1.27 -14.65 14.17
C PRO A 196 2.51 -14.99 13.32
N PRO A 197 3.65 -15.34 13.94
CA PRO A 197 4.81 -15.81 13.20
C PRO A 197 4.54 -17.19 12.56
N GLY A 198 5.34 -17.56 11.56
CA GLY A 198 5.29 -18.89 10.94
C GLY A 198 4.25 -19.08 9.84
N ILE A 199 3.61 -17.99 9.37
CA ILE A 199 2.72 -18.04 8.20
C ILE A 199 3.58 -18.31 6.96
N VAL A 200 3.42 -19.51 6.39
CA VAL A 200 4.16 -19.95 5.21
C VAL A 200 3.58 -19.33 3.95
N GLY A 201 4.44 -18.94 3.01
CA GLY A 201 4.02 -18.46 1.70
C GLY A 201 3.27 -17.12 1.71
N LEU A 202 3.54 -16.27 2.71
CA LEU A 202 2.90 -14.96 2.83
C LEU A 202 3.08 -14.12 1.57
N ARG A 203 1.98 -13.84 0.88
CA ARG A 203 1.92 -13.03 -0.33
C ARG A 203 1.57 -11.58 -0.01
N ALA A 204 0.49 -11.41 0.75
CA ALA A 204 -0.01 -10.10 1.11
C ALA A 204 -0.77 -10.13 2.44
N VAL A 205 -0.90 -8.95 3.06
CA VAL A 205 -1.73 -8.72 4.24
C VAL A 205 -2.81 -7.69 3.89
N VAL A 206 -4.05 -7.97 4.25
CA VAL A 206 -5.18 -7.03 4.16
C VAL A 206 -5.46 -6.47 5.54
N LEU A 207 -5.49 -5.14 5.65
CA LEU A 207 -5.80 -4.41 6.88
C LEU A 207 -7.00 -3.49 6.65
N GLY A 208 -7.91 -3.40 7.63
CA GLY A 208 -8.98 -2.40 7.62
C GLY A 208 -8.51 -0.99 8.00
N ARG A 209 -7.32 -0.87 8.63
CA ARG A 209 -6.75 0.39 9.11
C ARG A 209 -5.23 0.40 9.03
N THR A 210 -4.67 1.59 8.82
CA THR A 210 -3.22 1.79 8.79
C THR A 210 -2.63 1.68 10.19
N PRO A 211 -1.57 0.87 10.40
CA PRO A 211 -0.91 0.72 11.69
C PRO A 211 -0.46 2.06 12.30
N ARG A 212 -0.83 2.29 13.56
CA ARG A 212 -0.48 3.51 14.31
C ARG A 212 0.76 3.28 15.19
N PRO A 213 1.60 4.32 15.42
CA PRO A 213 1.53 5.68 14.87
C PRO A 213 1.81 5.72 13.35
N LEU A 214 1.38 6.76 12.64
CA LEU A 214 1.65 6.92 11.20
C LEU A 214 3.09 7.37 10.96
N ARG A 215 4.02 6.46 11.25
CA ARG A 215 5.46 6.64 11.11
C ARG A 215 6.00 5.51 10.25
N THR A 216 6.61 5.86 9.12
CA THR A 216 7.21 4.91 8.18
C THR A 216 8.47 4.25 8.77
N ASN A 217 9.14 4.96 9.68
CA ASN A 217 10.20 4.45 10.53
C ASN A 217 9.93 4.85 11.99
N TRP A 218 10.03 3.91 12.92
CA TRP A 218 9.80 4.15 14.34
C TRP A 218 10.87 3.43 15.16
N PHE A 219 11.69 4.20 15.90
CA PHE A 219 12.86 3.68 16.63
C PHE A 219 13.81 2.83 15.78
N GLY A 220 13.97 3.16 14.49
CA GLY A 220 14.86 2.44 13.57
C GLY A 220 14.25 1.21 12.92
N ALA A 221 12.97 0.89 13.21
CA ALA A 221 12.24 -0.20 12.55
C ALA A 221 11.29 0.35 11.48
N PRO A 222 11.30 -0.22 10.25
CA PRO A 222 10.29 0.06 9.23
C PRO A 222 8.88 -0.27 9.73
N TRP A 223 7.88 0.47 9.25
CA TRP A 223 6.50 0.30 9.71
C TRP A 223 5.92 -1.09 9.51
N LEU A 224 6.35 -1.81 8.46
CA LEU A 224 5.95 -3.18 8.16
C LEU A 224 6.30 -4.15 9.30
N ASN A 225 7.35 -3.87 10.08
CA ASN A 225 7.73 -4.70 11.23
C ASN A 225 6.69 -4.71 12.35
N ARG A 226 5.72 -3.78 12.32
CA ARG A 226 4.58 -3.78 13.23
C ARG A 226 3.52 -4.81 12.87
N ILE A 227 3.50 -5.25 11.60
CA ILE A 227 2.61 -6.32 11.13
C ILE A 227 3.28 -7.66 11.40
N ALA A 228 4.49 -7.84 10.87
CA ALA A 228 5.33 -9.00 11.15
C ALA A 228 6.81 -8.62 11.04
N PRO A 229 7.71 -9.21 11.84
CA PRO A 229 9.14 -9.06 11.65
C PRO A 229 9.56 -9.43 10.23
N ASP A 230 10.44 -8.63 9.62
CA ASP A 230 10.99 -8.84 8.27
C ASP A 230 9.93 -9.00 7.16
N MET A 231 8.75 -8.41 7.38
CA MET A 231 7.64 -8.47 6.44
C MET A 231 8.06 -7.92 5.06
N ALA A 232 8.08 -8.81 4.08
CA ALA A 232 8.35 -8.51 2.67
C ALA A 232 7.08 -8.53 1.80
N GLY A 233 5.95 -8.99 2.37
CA GLY A 233 4.67 -9.08 1.68
C GLY A 233 4.10 -7.72 1.28
N GLU A 234 3.17 -7.73 0.33
CA GLU A 234 2.40 -6.54 0.00
C GLU A 234 1.34 -6.27 1.08
N VAL A 235 0.91 -5.01 1.23
CA VAL A 235 -0.12 -4.64 2.22
C VAL A 235 -1.22 -3.86 1.53
N LEU A 236 -2.44 -4.39 1.57
CA LEU A 236 -3.64 -3.71 1.08
C LEU A 236 -4.39 -3.10 2.25
N ILE A 237 -4.68 -1.81 2.17
CA ILE A 237 -5.39 -1.06 3.21
C ILE A 237 -6.51 -0.27 2.56
N MET A 238 -7.69 -0.27 3.17
CA MET A 238 -8.75 0.68 2.87
C MET A 238 -9.28 1.20 4.20
N GLU A 239 -9.24 2.51 4.43
CA GLU A 239 -9.89 3.10 5.59
C GLU A 239 -11.28 3.61 5.18
N GLY A 240 -12.30 3.31 6.00
CA GLY A 240 -13.69 3.71 5.79
C GLY A 240 -14.00 5.09 6.37
#